data_AF-X1JKK8-F1
#
_entry.id   AF-X1JKK8-F1
#
_cell.length_a   1.000
_cell.length_b   1.000
_cell.length_c   1.000
_cell.angle_alpha   90.00
_cell.angle_beta   90.00
_cell.angle_gamma   90.00
#
_symmetry.space_group_name_H-M   'P 1'
#
loop_
_entity.id
_entity.type
_entity.pdbx_description
1 polymer ?
#
loop_
_entity_poly.entity_id
_entity_poly.type
_entity_poly.pdbx_seq_one_letter_code
_entity_poly.pdbx_strand_id
1 'polypeptide(L)'
;EIIQSLELNNKAEREIFNESSKNFTNPKYLEGFKLNTEFHLIIANASGNLRLVKLIEKLLSEMDRILAQDPFLCYPKQHVNIIKAFNNRDKTASQKAMKEHVEETKSRVLKLYS
;
A
#
# COMPACT_ATOMS: atom_id res chain seq x y z
N GLU A 1 10.04 -16.26 2.13
CA GLU A 1 9.05 -15.83 3.13
C GLU A 1 8.52 -14.42 2.83
N ILE A 2 9.30 -13.34 2.96
CA ILE A 2 8.81 -11.95 2.76
C ILE A 2 8.11 -11.70 1.40
N ILE A 3 8.74 -12.07 0.29
CA ILE A 3 8.17 -11.84 -1.06
C ILE A 3 6.82 -12.55 -1.20
N GLN A 4 6.73 -13.80 -0.73
CA GLN A 4 5.49 -14.57 -0.76
C GLN A 4 4.40 -13.91 0.08
N SER A 5 4.74 -13.35 1.25
CA SER A 5 3.81 -12.57 2.06
C SER A 5 3.31 -11.33 1.32
N LEU A 6 4.18 -10.60 0.62
CA LEU A 6 3.79 -9.45 -0.20
C LEU A 6 2.88 -9.85 -1.37
N GLU A 7 3.15 -10.98 -2.02
CA GLU A 7 2.33 -11.49 -3.12
C GLU A 7 0.95 -11.94 -2.66
N LEU A 8 0.87 -12.62 -1.51
CA LEU A 8 -0.39 -13.05 -0.89
C LEU A 8 -1.23 -11.85 -0.43
N ASN A 9 -0.62 -10.89 0.26
CA ASN A 9 -1.28 -9.65 0.68
C ASN A 9 -1.80 -8.87 -0.55
N ASN A 10 -0.97 -8.67 -1.57
CA ASN A 10 -1.40 -7.98 -2.81
C ASN A 10 -2.44 -8.80 -3.59
N LYS A 11 -2.52 -10.12 -3.43
CA LYS A 11 -3.62 -10.92 -4.00
C LYS A 11 -4.93 -10.66 -3.25
N ALA A 12 -4.91 -10.65 -1.91
CA ALA A 12 -6.08 -10.36 -1.11
C ALA A 12 -6.61 -8.93 -1.37
N GLU A 13 -5.72 -7.93 -1.50
CA GLU A 13 -6.11 -6.55 -1.81
C GLU A 13 -6.86 -6.45 -3.15
N ARG A 14 -6.44 -7.24 -4.14
CA ARG A 14 -7.09 -7.34 -5.46
C ARG A 14 -8.48 -7.96 -5.40
N GLU A 15 -8.65 -8.99 -4.59
CA GLU A 15 -9.94 -9.67 -4.42
C GLU A 15 -10.96 -8.70 -3.81
N ILE A 16 -10.56 -7.93 -2.80
CA ILE A 16 -11.38 -6.89 -2.18
C ILE A 16 -11.82 -5.84 -3.21
N PHE A 17 -10.89 -5.33 -4.03
CA PHE A 17 -11.20 -4.34 -5.04
C PHE A 17 -12.27 -4.81 -6.04
N ASN A 18 -12.15 -6.05 -6.52
CA ASN A 18 -13.07 -6.62 -7.50
C ASN A 18 -14.50 -6.76 -6.95
N GLU A 19 -14.63 -6.86 -5.62
CA GLU A 19 -15.91 -7.04 -4.95
C GLU A 19 -16.47 -5.76 -4.30
N SER A 20 -15.68 -4.69 -4.26
CA SER A 20 -16.08 -3.40 -3.70
C SER A 20 -16.58 -2.46 -4.80
N SER A 21 -17.84 -2.02 -4.70
CA SER A 21 -18.26 -0.78 -5.37
C SER A 21 -17.47 0.39 -4.77
N LYS A 22 -17.24 1.47 -5.53
CA LYS A 22 -16.48 2.70 -5.16
C LYS A 22 -17.11 3.49 -4.00
N ASN A 23 -17.53 2.83 -2.93
CA ASN A 23 -18.32 3.38 -1.84
C ASN A 23 -17.52 3.29 -0.54
N PHE A 24 -17.10 4.42 -0.01
CA PHE A 24 -16.15 4.55 1.10
C PHE A 24 -16.70 4.10 2.46
N THR A 25 -18.02 3.89 2.57
CA THR A 25 -18.68 3.31 3.75
C THR A 25 -18.72 1.77 3.71
N ASN A 26 -18.20 1.16 2.64
CA ASN A 26 -18.19 -0.28 2.47
C ASN A 26 -17.15 -0.90 3.43
N PRO A 27 -17.52 -1.87 4.29
CA PRO A 27 -16.59 -2.61 5.14
C PRO A 27 -15.38 -3.20 4.39
N LYS A 28 -15.54 -3.53 3.09
CA LYS A 28 -14.46 -4.00 2.23
C LYS A 28 -13.38 -2.95 1.99
N TYR A 29 -13.73 -1.68 1.99
CA TYR A 29 -12.77 -0.59 1.87
C TYR A 29 -11.83 -0.52 3.08
N LEU A 30 -12.38 -0.67 4.29
CA LEU A 30 -11.59 -0.72 5.53
C LEU A 30 -10.64 -1.92 5.53
N GLU A 31 -11.08 -3.05 4.99
CA GLU A 31 -10.26 -4.24 4.84
C GLU A 31 -9.11 -4.03 3.84
N GLY A 32 -9.37 -3.35 2.72
CA GLY A 32 -8.32 -2.94 1.79
C GLY A 32 -7.29 -1.99 2.41
N PHE A 33 -7.71 -1.02 3.24
CA PHE A 33 -6.78 -0.16 3.99
C PHE A 33 -5.88 -0.97 4.95
N LYS A 34 -6.45 -1.98 5.62
CA LYS A 34 -5.68 -2.89 6.49
C LYS A 34 -4.64 -3.67 5.69
N LEU A 35 -4.99 -4.18 4.51
CA LEU A 35 -4.04 -4.90 3.65
C LEU A 35 -2.94 -3.97 3.12
N ASN A 36 -3.27 -2.75 2.71
CA ASN A 36 -2.27 -1.75 2.33
C ASN A 36 -1.31 -1.45 3.49
N THR A 37 -1.85 -1.29 4.71
CA THR A 37 -1.01 -1.09 5.91
C THR A 37 -0.09 -2.27 6.17
N GLU A 38 -0.63 -3.49 6.11
CA GLU A 38 0.13 -4.72 6.29
C GLU A 38 1.24 -4.85 5.23
N PHE A 39 0.98 -4.50 3.97
CA PHE A 39 1.98 -4.51 2.89
C PHE A 39 3.22 -3.69 3.26
N HIS A 40 3.02 -2.44 3.68
CA HIS A 40 4.12 -1.56 4.08
C HIS A 40 4.83 -2.05 5.35
N LEU A 41 4.09 -2.62 6.31
CA LEU A 41 4.67 -3.16 7.53
C LEU A 41 5.48 -4.44 7.28
N ILE A 42 5.10 -5.30 6.34
CA ILE A 42 5.92 -6.46 5.92
C ILE A 42 7.30 -5.97 5.45
N ILE A 43 7.33 -4.92 4.61
CA ILE A 43 8.59 -4.34 4.10
C ILE A 43 9.40 -3.71 5.25
N ALA A 44 8.75 -2.94 6.13
CA ALA A 44 9.43 -2.29 7.24
C ALA A 44 10.02 -3.32 8.22
N ASN A 45 9.27 -4.39 8.54
CA ASN A 45 9.73 -5.46 9.41
C ASN A 45 10.93 -6.22 8.82
N ALA A 46 10.97 -6.40 7.50
CA ALA A 46 12.10 -7.03 6.81
C ALA A 46 13.44 -6.28 7.02
N SER A 47 13.40 -5.00 7.41
CA SER A 47 14.62 -4.24 7.73
C SER A 47 15.24 -4.58 9.09
N GLY A 48 14.51 -5.27 9.97
CA GLY A 48 14.91 -5.48 11.37
C GLY A 48 14.92 -4.22 12.23
N ASN A 49 14.51 -3.07 11.70
CA ASN A 49 14.53 -1.79 12.39
C ASN A 49 13.15 -1.47 13.01
N LEU A 50 12.99 -1.79 14.29
CA LEU A 50 11.75 -1.52 15.03
C LEU A 50 11.35 -0.05 15.08
N ARG A 51 12.31 0.88 15.01
CA ARG A 51 12.00 2.32 14.95
C ARG A 51 11.36 2.68 13.61
N LEU A 52 11.85 2.10 12.52
CA LEU A 52 11.26 2.27 11.20
C LEU A 52 9.84 1.72 11.15
N VAL A 53 9.61 0.50 11.67
CA VAL A 53 8.26 -0.10 11.73
C VAL A 53 7.27 0.82 12.43
N LYS A 54 7.61 1.32 13.63
CA LYS A 54 6.76 2.26 14.39
C LYS A 54 6.52 3.58 13.66
N LEU A 55 7.53 4.09 12.96
CA LEU A 55 7.38 5.31 12.17
C LEU A 55 6.40 5.11 11.02
N ILE A 56 6.54 4.01 10.27
CA ILE A 56 5.66 3.69 9.14
C ILE A 56 4.23 3.46 9.62
N GLU A 57 4.05 2.70 10.70
CA GLU A 57 2.73 2.46 11.31
C GLU A 57 2.05 3.78 11.71
N LYS A 58 2.78 4.67 12.38
CA LYS A 58 2.28 5.98 12.78
C LYS A 58 1.88 6.83 11.56
N LEU A 59 2.74 6.92 10.55
CA LEU A 59 2.47 7.71 9.34
C LEU A 59 1.22 7.21 8.60
N LEU A 60 1.06 5.89 8.48
CA LEU A 60 -0.13 5.29 7.85
C LEU A 60 -1.40 5.58 8.64
N SER A 61 -1.34 5.50 9.98
CA SER A 61 -2.47 5.85 10.85
C SER A 61 -2.84 7.33 10.77
N GLU A 62 -1.86 8.24 10.70
CA GLU A 62 -2.12 9.67 10.53
C GLU A 62 -2.75 9.98 9.17
N MET A 63 -2.40 9.20 8.15
CA MET A 63 -2.93 9.32 6.80
C MET A 63 -4.28 8.63 6.59
N ASP A 64 -4.79 7.85 7.56
CA ASP A 64 -6.02 7.04 7.43
C ASP A 64 -7.21 7.86 6.90
N ARG A 65 -7.47 9.03 7.50
CA ARG A 65 -8.58 9.92 7.07
C ARG A 65 -8.44 10.44 5.64
N ILE A 66 -7.21 10.68 5.19
CA ILE A 66 -6.92 11.23 3.87
C ILE A 66 -6.95 10.11 2.83
N LEU A 67 -6.33 8.97 3.16
CA LEU A 67 -6.32 7.78 2.33
C LEU A 67 -7.72 7.21 2.16
N ALA A 68 -8.60 7.35 3.17
CA ALA A 68 -10.01 6.98 3.10
C ALA A 68 -10.81 7.71 2.01
N GLN A 69 -10.24 8.76 1.41
CA GLN A 69 -10.84 9.48 0.30
C GLN A 69 -10.23 9.09 -1.05
N ASP A 70 -9.12 8.35 -1.09
CA ASP A 70 -8.52 7.90 -2.35
C ASP A 70 -9.35 6.74 -2.93
N PRO A 71 -10.03 6.93 -4.08
CA PRO A 71 -10.81 5.87 -4.71
C PRO A 71 -9.94 4.76 -5.31
N PHE A 72 -8.62 4.95 -5.34
CA PHE A 72 -7.64 4.00 -5.85
C PHE A 72 -6.77 3.39 -4.75
N LEU A 73 -7.11 3.61 -3.47
CA LEU A 73 -6.38 3.03 -2.34
C LEU A 73 -6.24 1.51 -2.44
N CYS A 74 -7.24 0.82 -2.98
CA CYS A 74 -7.22 -0.63 -3.15
C CYS A 74 -6.90 -1.04 -4.60
N TYR A 75 -6.27 -0.16 -5.39
CA TYR A 75 -6.11 -0.42 -6.82
C TYR A 75 -5.14 -1.60 -7.04
N PRO A 76 -5.59 -2.68 -7.71
CA PRO A 76 -4.88 -3.95 -7.89
C PRO A 76 -3.42 -3.93 -8.34
N LYS A 77 -2.98 -2.84 -8.95
CA LYS A 77 -1.67 -2.76 -9.59
C LYS A 77 -0.70 -1.84 -8.86
N GLN A 78 -1.11 -1.16 -7.79
CA GLN A 78 -0.28 -0.16 -7.12
C GLN A 78 1.00 -0.75 -6.50
N HIS A 79 0.96 -2.01 -6.06
CA HIS A 79 2.08 -2.69 -5.41
C HIS A 79 2.90 -3.61 -6.35
N VAL A 80 2.39 -3.89 -7.56
CA VAL A 80 2.99 -4.89 -8.47
C VAL A 80 4.43 -4.53 -8.85
N ASN A 81 4.71 -3.26 -9.10
CA ASN A 81 6.05 -2.82 -9.49
C ASN A 81 7.05 -2.93 -8.34
N ILE A 82 6.60 -2.70 -7.10
CA ILE A 82 7.40 -2.88 -5.89
C ILE A 82 7.76 -4.37 -5.73
N ILE A 83 6.77 -5.26 -5.83
CA ILE A 83 6.97 -6.71 -5.71
C ILE A 83 7.94 -7.21 -6.80
N LYS A 84 7.76 -6.78 -8.06
CA LYS A 84 8.68 -7.13 -9.16
C LYS A 84 10.11 -6.69 -8.88
N ALA A 85 10.30 -5.47 -8.38
CA ALA A 85 11.63 -4.97 -8.05
C ALA A 85 12.29 -5.76 -6.91
N PHE A 86 11.53 -6.14 -5.88
CA PHE A 86 12.01 -7.02 -4.81
C PHE A 86 12.34 -8.43 -5.31
N ASN A 87 11.51 -9.01 -6.18
CA ASN A 87 11.76 -10.31 -6.81
C ASN A 87 13.09 -10.33 -7.57
N ASN A 88 13.38 -9.24 -8.30
CA ASN A 88 14.63 -9.08 -9.03
C ASN A 88 15.83 -8.71 -8.14
N ARG A 89 15.62 -8.53 -6.83
CA ARG A 89 16.63 -8.04 -5.87
C ARG A 89 17.29 -6.73 -6.30
N ASP A 90 16.56 -5.90 -7.04
CA ASP A 90 17.06 -4.62 -7.56
C ASP A 90 16.73 -3.50 -6.56
N LYS A 91 17.76 -3.08 -5.82
CA LYS A 91 17.65 -2.00 -4.82
C LYS A 91 17.16 -0.69 -5.45
N THR A 92 17.74 -0.30 -6.59
CA THR A 92 17.44 0.97 -7.25
C THR A 92 16.01 0.97 -7.78
N ALA A 93 15.60 -0.12 -8.43
CA ALA A 93 14.23 -0.27 -8.91
C ALA A 93 13.23 -0.32 -7.76
N SER A 94 13.57 -0.95 -6.62
CA SER A 94 12.67 -1.04 -5.46
C SER A 94 12.43 0.34 -4.84
N GLN A 95 13.50 1.14 -4.69
CA GLN A 95 13.41 2.51 -4.20
C GLN A 95 12.60 3.40 -5.15
N LYS A 96 12.85 3.28 -6.45
CA LYS A 96 12.12 4.02 -7.47
C LYS A 96 10.63 3.68 -7.44
N ALA A 97 10.29 2.39 -7.45
CA ALA A 97 8.90 1.91 -7.45
C ALA A 97 8.13 2.39 -6.21
N MET A 98 8.75 2.34 -5.02
CA MET A 98 8.11 2.85 -3.79
C MET A 98 7.89 4.36 -3.85
N LYS A 99 8.89 5.12 -4.35
CA LYS A 99 8.76 6.58 -4.50
C LYS A 99 7.65 6.96 -5.47
N GLU A 100 7.59 6.30 -6.63
CA GLU A 100 6.55 6.53 -7.64
C GLU A 100 5.16 6.22 -7.06
N HIS A 101 5.01 5.09 -6.37
CA HIS A 101 3.76 4.72 -5.69
C HIS A 101 3.27 5.80 -4.70
N VAL A 102 4.17 6.35 -3.87
CA VAL A 102 3.81 7.41 -2.91
C VAL A 102 3.45 8.71 -3.62
N GLU A 103 4.21 9.13 -4.63
CA GLU A 103 3.93 10.37 -5.39
C GLU A 103 2.64 10.28 -6.20
N GLU A 104 2.34 9.12 -6.79
CA GLU A 104 1.07 8.88 -7.47
C GLU A 104 -0.11 9.01 -6.49
N THR A 105 0.00 8.39 -5.31
CA THR A 105 -1.02 8.45 -4.26
C THR A 105 -1.24 9.88 -3.78
N LYS A 106 -0.16 10.60 -3.49
CA LYS A 106 -0.20 12.03 -3.14
C LYS A 106 -0.88 12.86 -4.24
N SER A 107 -0.51 12.66 -5.51
CA SER A 107 -1.10 13.39 -6.63
C SER A 107 -2.61 13.15 -6.76
N ARG A 108 -3.07 11.90 -6.59
CA ARG A 108 -4.50 11.56 -6.63
C ARG A 108 -5.26 12.20 -5.49
N VAL A 109 -4.75 12.10 -4.27
CA VAL A 109 -5.36 12.69 -3.07
C VAL A 109 -5.46 14.21 -3.20
N LEU A 110 -4.38 14.90 -3.58
CA LEU A 110 -4.38 16.37 -3.66
C LEU A 110 -5.36 16.90 -4.70
N LYS A 111 -5.62 16.15 -5.78
CA LYS A 111 -6.64 16.50 -6.79
C LYS A 111 -8.08 16.49 -6.24
N LEU A 112 -8.33 15.84 -5.11
CA LEU A 112 -9.65 15.88 -4.46
C LEU A 112 -9.90 17.21 -3.73
N TYR A 113 -8.84 17.99 -3.48
CA TYR A 113 -8.87 19.24 -2.72
C TYR A 113 -8.54 20.48 -3.58
N SER A 114 -8.33 20.29 -4.88
CA SER A 114 -8.07 21.35 -5.88
C SER A 114 -9.33 21.69 -6.66
#